data_AF-A0A2M7DIW2-F1
#
_entry.id   AF-A0A2M7DIW2-F1
#
_cell.length_a   1.000
_cell.length_b   1.000
_cell.length_c   1.000
_cell.angle_alpha   90.00
_cell.angle_beta   90.00
_cell.angle_gamma   90.00
#
_symmetry.space_group_name_H-M   'P 1'
#
loop_
_entity.id
_entity.type
_entity.pdbx_description
1 polymer ?
#
loop_
_entity_poly.entity_id
_entity_poly.type
_entity_poly.pdbx_seq_one_letter_code
_entity_poly.pdbx_strand_id
1 'polypeptide(L)'
;MKYHAFISYSHRQDDTLGANLEKALEKFAKPTFKRRALQIFRDANDLSAAADLGEKIKTGLLESEYFIFMASQASAQSKWCQREVALWREHKSMDNFLIALTDGDIFYDETTSDFDWTRTTALPKNLSGAFAGEPLYTDFRTLSAKEEQTLKNINFEGKIVHIAATLHKKSIGDMVGEAVKQHKRTIRLRNAAISVLSVLLVIAIIASFIAVRQKDKALLSTYIAHSQAQFNQDPTKSLRLAEYAYEFAKRKNLPVKDASEQLIKVFYSGFGFYQKNLETDFQFQENPSDFLTDNELYKYFKEIAENIKKGIPDGFYLGKAEDFHFNPTTNQAIYLLSGTEMPFPKIYFMQYDTNNGTTQIDSVDIKLDGFSGYTAYVQDIEISPDGKYSLLGFANSKTALIENEAYHDIHIEKNIFKDRSILKTKTNYPVSNVAFSEDATFMVTLSYDTEIENEFRKNVDSTYYYWKKEPFSYMEIRNSETEHQNISLDGNYYMQLTGEEKDPYFWFHYAQKIYFIDHNEIMEFPDAIAADITKINSSDGQFSANYKGVFNAEKELLIRLDVDIIDNPGIALCFSTDNQFLKVSYLGGVQRIFALNPEFIIDRINSTEIMGTISNLDQKDKTRFLIKE
;
A
#
# COMPACT_ATOMS: atom_id res chain seq x y z
N MET A 1 58.48 20.08 31.81
CA MET A 1 57.69 19.50 32.92
C MET A 1 56.48 18.81 32.32
N LYS A 2 56.25 17.54 32.68
CA LYS A 2 55.17 16.69 32.11
C LYS A 2 53.98 16.56 33.07
N TYR A 3 54.21 16.76 34.37
CA TYR A 3 53.19 16.65 35.41
C TYR A 3 53.10 17.95 36.21
N HIS A 4 51.89 18.29 36.63
CA HIS A 4 51.63 19.46 37.47
C HIS A 4 51.99 19.17 38.92
N ALA A 5 51.78 17.93 39.40
CA ALA A 5 52.22 17.53 40.74
C ALA A 5 52.58 16.05 40.82
N PHE A 6 53.51 15.74 41.73
CA PHE A 6 53.83 14.39 42.20
C PHE A 6 53.21 14.17 43.59
N ILE A 7 52.52 13.05 43.83
CA ILE A 7 51.98 12.71 45.15
C ILE A 7 52.85 11.63 45.80
N SER A 8 53.49 11.97 46.92
CA SER A 8 54.21 11.04 47.79
C SER A 8 53.35 10.67 49.00
N TYR A 9 53.14 9.37 49.24
CA TYR A 9 52.23 8.88 50.28
C TYR A 9 52.62 7.48 50.77
N SER A 10 52.11 7.08 51.95
CA SER A 10 52.29 5.73 52.47
C SER A 10 51.21 4.77 51.94
N HIS A 11 51.60 3.76 51.17
CA HIS A 11 50.67 2.72 50.69
C HIS A 11 49.94 1.97 51.82
N ARG A 12 50.49 1.96 53.05
CA ARG A 12 49.87 1.25 54.18
C ARG A 12 48.62 1.95 54.72
N GLN A 13 48.55 3.27 54.60
CA GLN A 13 47.54 4.09 55.28
C GLN A 13 46.79 5.02 54.33
N ASP A 14 47.48 5.60 53.35
CA ASP A 14 46.99 6.72 52.57
C ASP A 14 46.54 6.34 51.15
N ASP A 15 46.57 5.06 50.78
CA ASP A 15 46.37 4.63 49.38
C ASP A 15 45.01 5.04 48.80
N THR A 16 43.93 4.91 49.57
CA THR A 16 42.59 5.33 49.14
C THR A 16 42.47 6.84 49.01
N LEU A 17 43.01 7.59 49.97
CA LEU A 17 42.95 9.05 49.98
C LEU A 17 43.83 9.64 48.87
N GLY A 18 45.01 9.06 48.61
CA GLY A 18 45.91 9.46 47.54
C GLY A 18 45.29 9.24 46.16
N ALA A 19 44.61 8.11 45.94
CA ALA A 19 43.88 7.86 44.71
C ALA A 19 42.68 8.81 44.52
N ASN A 20 41.97 9.16 45.60
CA ASN A 20 40.85 10.10 45.54
C ASN A 20 41.32 11.55 45.35
N LEU A 21 42.45 11.93 45.95
CA LEU A 21 43.12 13.22 45.78
C LEU A 21 43.57 13.42 44.33
N GLU A 22 44.25 12.43 43.74
CA GLU A 22 44.62 12.40 42.32
C GLU A 22 43.38 12.64 41.44
N LYS A 23 42.33 11.82 41.58
CA LYS A 23 41.10 11.92 40.79
C LYS A 23 40.38 13.26 40.98
N ALA A 24 40.41 13.81 42.18
CA ALA A 24 39.76 15.08 42.49
C ALA A 24 40.50 16.25 41.83
N LEU A 25 41.82 16.31 41.94
CA LEU A 25 42.66 17.31 41.28
C LEU A 25 42.59 17.21 39.75
N GLU A 26 42.52 16.01 39.19
CA GLU A 26 42.34 15.82 37.74
C GLU A 26 40.94 16.25 37.23
N LYS A 27 39.92 16.31 38.10
CA LYS A 27 38.52 16.64 37.72
C LYS A 27 38.09 18.06 38.09
N PHE A 28 38.67 18.66 39.11
CA PHE A 28 38.26 19.96 39.61
C PHE A 28 38.50 21.05 38.56
N ALA A 29 37.49 21.91 38.32
CA ALA A 29 37.46 22.92 37.25
C ALA A 29 37.89 22.43 35.84
N LYS A 30 37.65 21.15 35.51
CA LYS A 30 38.04 20.58 34.23
C LYS A 30 37.35 21.27 33.04
N PRO A 31 38.11 21.72 32.02
CA PRO A 31 37.53 22.24 30.78
C PRO A 31 36.71 21.17 30.04
N THR A 32 35.58 21.57 29.44
CA THR A 32 34.58 20.66 28.83
C THR A 32 35.13 19.66 27.81
N PHE A 33 36.24 19.97 27.14
CA PHE A 33 36.86 19.13 26.11
C PHE A 33 38.25 18.58 26.47
N LYS A 34 38.68 18.71 27.72
CA LYS A 34 39.94 18.10 28.20
C LYS A 34 39.67 16.81 28.95
N ARG A 35 40.58 15.84 28.81
CA ARG A 35 40.54 14.58 29.57
C ARG A 35 40.67 14.82 31.08
N ARG A 36 41.55 15.74 31.48
CA ARG A 36 41.85 16.13 32.87
C ARG A 36 42.22 17.61 32.98
N ALA A 37 41.96 18.20 34.15
CA ALA A 37 42.28 19.60 34.48
C ALA A 37 43.77 19.78 34.77
N LEU A 38 44.32 18.85 35.56
CA LEU A 38 45.72 18.73 35.92
C LEU A 38 46.22 17.34 35.55
N GLN A 39 47.52 17.20 35.38
CA GLN A 39 48.19 15.92 35.12
C GLN A 39 49.02 15.58 36.36
N ILE A 40 48.52 14.65 37.16
CA ILE A 40 49.10 14.28 38.45
C ILE A 40 49.83 12.96 38.30
N PHE A 41 51.01 12.84 38.89
CA PHE A 41 51.76 11.59 38.95
C PHE A 41 51.60 10.97 40.35
N ARG A 42 51.15 9.71 40.40
CA ARG A 42 51.03 8.91 41.62
C ARG A 42 51.63 7.54 41.38
N ASP A 43 52.42 7.04 42.33
CA ASP A 43 53.18 5.78 42.28
C ASP A 43 52.31 4.49 42.36
N ALA A 44 51.19 4.44 41.66
CA ALA A 44 50.38 3.23 41.56
C ALA A 44 49.72 3.04 40.19
N ASN A 45 49.86 4.00 39.27
CA ASN A 45 49.18 3.97 37.97
C ASN A 45 50.04 3.47 36.79
N ASP A 46 51.28 3.02 37.01
CA ASP A 46 52.15 2.56 35.91
C ASP A 46 53.02 1.33 36.26
N LEU A 47 52.44 0.38 37.00
CA LEU A 47 52.96 -0.98 37.18
C LEU A 47 52.80 -1.81 35.89
N SER A 48 53.38 -1.34 34.79
CA SER A 48 53.80 -2.22 33.70
C SER A 48 55.10 -2.90 34.14
N ALA A 49 55.12 -4.23 34.11
CA ALA A 49 56.15 -5.13 34.62
C ALA A 49 57.55 -4.91 34.00
N ALA A 50 58.23 -3.82 34.38
CA ALA A 50 59.61 -3.54 34.03
C ALA A 50 60.45 -3.43 35.30
N ALA A 51 61.67 -3.97 35.25
CA ALA A 51 62.64 -4.05 36.35
C ALA A 51 63.20 -2.69 36.84
N ASP A 52 62.53 -1.59 36.51
CA ASP A 52 63.04 -0.21 36.68
C ASP A 52 62.00 0.78 37.24
N LEU A 53 61.25 0.32 38.25
CA LEU A 53 60.24 1.12 38.95
C LEU A 53 60.86 2.38 39.58
N GLY A 54 62.09 2.26 40.09
CA GLY A 54 62.82 3.36 40.71
C GLY A 54 63.14 4.51 39.75
N GLU A 55 63.59 4.24 38.52
CA GLU A 55 63.86 5.32 37.55
C GLU A 55 62.60 5.98 37.03
N LYS A 56 61.49 5.24 36.89
CA LYS A 56 60.19 5.84 36.50
C LYS A 56 59.67 6.82 37.56
N ILE A 57 59.73 6.45 38.84
CA ILE A 57 59.33 7.32 39.95
C ILE A 57 60.24 8.55 40.02
N LYS A 58 61.57 8.34 39.93
CA LYS A 58 62.57 9.42 39.89
C LYS A 58 62.28 10.40 38.75
N THR A 59 62.04 9.89 37.55
CA THR A 59 61.71 10.68 36.37
C THR A 59 60.39 11.42 36.55
N GLY A 60 59.34 10.74 37.03
CA GLY A 60 58.02 11.35 37.30
C GLY A 60 58.09 12.50 38.32
N LEU A 61 58.92 12.34 39.36
CA LEU A 61 59.19 13.37 40.36
C LEU A 61 59.94 14.56 39.75
N LEU A 62 61.02 14.32 39.01
CA LEU A 62 61.81 15.39 38.37
C LEU A 62 61.03 16.12 37.26
N GLU A 63 60.09 15.45 36.60
CA GLU A 63 59.22 16.05 35.59
C GLU A 63 57.99 16.77 36.16
N SER A 64 57.77 16.69 37.49
CA SER A 64 56.69 17.38 38.19
C SER A 64 57.07 18.81 38.60
N GLU A 65 56.07 19.70 38.57
CA GLU A 65 56.23 21.09 38.98
C GLU A 65 56.08 21.27 40.50
N TYR A 66 55.09 20.61 41.10
CA TYR A 66 54.84 20.59 42.54
C TYR A 66 55.04 19.20 43.14
N PHE A 67 55.35 19.15 44.43
CA PHE A 67 55.45 17.93 45.22
C PHE A 67 54.42 17.98 46.34
N ILE A 68 53.46 17.05 46.35
CA ILE A 68 52.45 16.92 47.39
C ILE A 68 52.86 15.77 48.29
N PHE A 69 53.28 16.11 49.51
CA PHE A 69 53.61 15.15 50.55
C PHE A 69 52.38 14.87 51.42
N MET A 70 51.86 13.64 51.37
CA MET A 70 50.82 13.18 52.28
C MET A 70 51.48 12.80 53.61
N ALA A 71 51.46 13.75 54.54
CA ALA A 71 52.10 13.67 55.85
C ALA A 71 51.28 12.79 56.80
N SER A 72 51.84 11.63 57.14
CA SER A 72 51.32 10.68 58.12
C SER A 72 52.47 10.13 58.95
N GLN A 73 52.20 9.57 60.12
CA GLN A 73 53.24 8.85 60.88
C GLN A 73 53.87 7.73 60.04
N ALA A 74 53.06 7.07 59.20
CA ALA A 74 53.52 6.03 58.30
C ALA A 74 54.39 6.56 57.15
N SER A 75 54.07 7.72 56.56
CA SER A 75 54.91 8.32 55.49
C SER A 75 56.21 8.90 56.03
N ALA A 76 56.20 9.46 57.24
CA ALA A 76 57.40 9.95 57.93
C ALA A 76 58.43 8.83 58.19
N GLN A 77 57.96 7.61 58.49
CA GLN A 77 58.81 6.41 58.72
C GLN A 77 59.12 5.63 57.44
N SER A 78 58.49 5.96 56.31
CA SER A 78 58.67 5.24 55.05
C SER A 78 60.01 5.59 54.40
N LYS A 79 60.86 4.56 54.19
CA LYS A 79 62.15 4.71 53.49
C LYS A 79 61.99 5.27 52.08
N TRP A 80 60.88 4.98 51.40
CA TRP A 80 60.62 5.45 50.04
C TRP A 80 60.23 6.93 50.01
N CYS A 81 59.29 7.34 50.87
CA CYS A 81 58.89 8.74 51.01
C CYS A 81 60.08 9.63 51.43
N GLN A 82 60.94 9.13 52.34
CA GLN A 82 62.18 9.82 52.71
C GLN A 82 63.13 10.01 51.52
N ARG A 83 63.28 9.01 50.64
CA ARG A 83 64.11 9.13 49.43
C ARG A 83 63.54 10.14 48.44
N GLU A 84 62.23 10.15 48.25
CA GLU A 84 61.55 11.12 47.37
C GLU A 84 61.72 12.56 47.88
N VAL A 85 61.57 12.77 49.19
CA VAL A 85 61.82 14.07 49.84
C VAL A 85 63.27 14.51 49.66
N ALA A 86 64.23 13.61 49.89
CA ALA A 86 65.66 13.93 49.71
C ALA A 86 65.96 14.30 48.25
N LEU A 87 65.40 13.56 47.30
CA LEU A 87 65.56 13.81 45.88
C LEU A 87 64.94 15.16 45.45
N TRP A 88 63.75 15.50 45.96
CA TRP A 88 63.12 16.80 45.70
C TRP A 88 63.99 17.95 46.23
N ARG A 89 64.45 17.84 47.49
CA ARG A 89 65.29 18.85 48.13
C ARG A 89 66.60 19.10 47.37
N GLU A 90 67.16 18.06 46.75
CA GLU A 90 68.40 18.17 45.97
C GLU A 90 68.19 18.82 44.59
N HIS A 91 67.03 18.65 43.96
CA HIS A 91 66.82 19.01 42.54
C HIS A 91 65.77 20.10 42.29
N LYS A 92 64.97 20.50 43.29
CA LYS A 92 63.79 21.36 43.15
C LYS A 92 63.67 22.34 44.31
N SER A 93 62.94 23.44 44.11
CA SER A 93 62.65 24.41 45.18
C SER A 93 61.63 23.85 46.19
N MET A 94 61.84 24.18 47.46
CA MET A 94 60.90 23.90 48.53
C MET A 94 59.65 24.80 48.48
N ASP A 95 59.66 25.88 47.68
CA ASP A 95 58.47 26.73 47.45
C ASP A 95 57.32 25.97 46.76
N ASN A 96 57.65 24.90 46.03
CA ASN A 96 56.70 24.05 45.33
C ASN A 96 56.37 22.76 46.13
N PHE A 97 56.76 22.69 47.40
CA PHE A 97 56.49 21.57 48.28
C PHE A 97 55.21 21.82 49.10
N LEU A 98 54.17 21.03 48.85
CA LEU A 98 52.87 21.13 49.47
C LEU A 98 52.69 19.99 50.47
N ILE A 99 52.23 20.31 51.68
CA ILE A 99 51.98 19.32 52.73
C ILE A 99 50.47 19.08 52.85
N ALA A 100 50.07 17.82 52.75
CA ALA A 100 48.71 17.35 53.02
C ALA A 100 48.75 16.45 54.26
N LEU A 101 48.33 16.96 55.42
CA LEU A 101 48.39 16.22 56.69
C LEU A 101 47.26 15.19 56.75
N THR A 102 47.57 13.91 56.71
CA THR A 102 46.58 12.82 56.70
C THR A 102 46.52 12.06 58.04
N ASP A 103 47.59 12.07 58.82
CA ASP A 103 47.63 11.52 60.19
C ASP A 103 48.81 12.07 61.01
N GLY A 104 48.75 11.97 62.33
CA GLY A 104 49.75 12.52 63.24
C GLY A 104 49.70 14.04 63.38
N ASP A 105 50.75 14.63 63.96
CA ASP A 105 50.82 16.05 64.26
C ASP A 105 52.09 16.71 63.71
N ILE A 106 51.98 17.99 63.36
CA ILE A 106 53.06 18.87 62.92
C ILE A 106 53.11 20.06 63.88
N PHE A 107 54.26 20.27 64.51
CA PHE A 107 54.53 21.40 65.39
C PHE A 107 55.72 22.18 64.86
N TYR A 108 55.51 23.44 64.50
CA TYR A 108 56.59 24.36 64.11
C TYR A 108 57.09 25.11 65.34
N ASP A 109 58.40 25.25 65.47
CA ASP A 109 59.04 26.02 66.54
C ASP A 109 59.66 27.28 65.96
N GLU A 110 59.00 28.42 66.20
CA GLU A 110 59.46 29.73 65.73
C GLU A 110 60.84 30.10 66.27
N THR A 111 61.22 29.59 67.45
CA THR A 111 62.51 29.94 68.09
C THR A 111 63.69 29.29 67.40
N THR A 112 63.51 28.09 66.86
CA THR A 112 64.53 27.34 66.12
C THR A 112 64.41 27.50 64.62
N SER A 113 63.34 28.16 64.13
CA SER A 113 63.01 28.31 62.71
C SER A 113 62.99 26.96 61.98
N ASP A 114 62.53 25.92 62.66
CA ASP A 114 62.36 24.55 62.14
C ASP A 114 61.18 23.87 62.87
N PHE A 115 60.86 22.64 62.47
CA PHE A 115 59.87 21.84 63.19
C PHE A 115 60.39 21.37 64.55
N ASP A 116 59.51 21.28 65.55
CA ASP A 116 59.80 20.59 66.80
C ASP A 116 59.85 19.08 66.51
N TRP A 117 61.05 18.57 66.25
CA TRP A 117 61.31 17.17 65.93
C TRP A 117 61.09 16.21 67.10
N THR A 118 60.84 16.72 68.32
CA THR A 118 60.47 15.88 69.47
C THR A 118 58.97 15.62 69.51
N ARG A 119 58.15 16.53 68.96
CA ARG A 119 56.68 16.44 68.96
C ARG A 119 56.07 16.16 67.59
N THR A 120 56.72 16.57 66.50
CA THR A 120 56.24 16.35 65.13
C THR A 120 56.39 14.89 64.75
N THR A 121 55.27 14.24 64.41
CA THR A 121 55.23 12.82 64.06
C THR A 121 54.93 12.56 62.59
N ALA A 122 54.38 13.55 61.86
CA ALA A 122 53.86 13.37 60.51
C ALA A 122 54.87 13.71 59.39
N LEU A 123 56.04 14.27 59.72
CA LEU A 123 57.07 14.68 58.75
C LEU A 123 58.38 13.90 58.97
N PRO A 124 59.09 13.50 57.90
CA PRO A 124 60.38 12.85 58.03
C PRO A 124 61.48 13.85 58.41
N LYS A 125 62.42 13.43 59.27
CA LYS A 125 63.51 14.29 59.79
C LYS A 125 64.42 14.89 58.73
N ASN A 126 64.44 14.34 57.51
CA ASN A 126 65.22 14.90 56.40
C ASN A 126 64.63 16.21 55.83
N LEU A 127 63.46 16.66 56.32
CA LEU A 127 62.92 18.00 56.12
C LEU A 127 63.47 19.05 57.10
N SER A 128 64.33 18.67 58.06
CA SER A 128 64.98 19.63 58.97
C SER A 128 65.74 20.71 58.20
N GLY A 129 65.42 21.96 58.52
CA GLY A 129 65.94 23.17 57.89
C GLY A 129 65.59 23.31 56.41
N ALA A 130 64.56 22.61 55.90
CA ALA A 130 64.18 22.65 54.49
C ALA A 130 63.26 23.83 54.14
N PHE A 131 62.54 24.38 55.12
CA PHE A 131 61.62 25.50 54.92
C PHE A 131 62.19 26.78 55.53
N ALA A 132 61.96 27.93 54.89
CA ALA A 132 62.40 29.24 55.39
C ALA A 132 61.47 29.82 56.49
N GLY A 133 60.34 29.17 56.77
CA GLY A 133 59.31 29.56 57.71
C GLY A 133 58.27 28.45 57.85
N GLU A 134 57.25 28.64 58.70
CA GLU A 134 56.18 27.65 58.88
C GLU A 134 55.42 27.41 57.56
N PRO A 135 55.45 26.20 56.99
CA PRO A 135 54.74 25.92 55.74
C PRO A 135 53.25 25.73 55.99
N LEU A 136 52.43 26.32 55.13
CA LEU A 136 51.00 26.07 55.13
C LEU A 136 50.72 24.62 54.69
N TYR A 137 49.99 23.87 55.51
CA TYR A 137 49.56 22.52 55.19
C TYR A 137 48.03 22.41 55.14
N THR A 138 47.53 21.49 54.31
CA THR A 138 46.10 21.18 54.23
C THR A 138 45.82 19.95 55.10
N ASP A 139 45.03 20.10 56.16
CA ASP A 139 44.67 19.01 57.08
C ASP A 139 43.57 18.14 56.47
N PHE A 140 43.76 16.84 56.29
CA PHE A 140 42.79 15.86 55.81
C PHE A 140 42.36 14.84 56.89
N ARG A 141 42.83 14.96 58.13
CA ARG A 141 42.57 14.00 59.23
C ARG A 141 41.09 13.80 59.53
N THR A 142 40.29 14.86 59.32
CA THR A 142 38.83 14.84 59.56
C THR A 142 38.01 14.10 58.48
N LEU A 143 38.65 13.49 57.47
CA LEU A 143 38.00 12.85 56.30
C LEU A 143 38.31 11.35 56.22
N SER A 144 38.08 10.65 57.34
CA SER A 144 38.46 9.23 57.50
C SER A 144 37.58 8.27 56.69
N ALA A 145 36.32 8.62 56.41
CA ALA A 145 35.41 7.75 55.66
C ALA A 145 35.61 7.91 54.15
N LYS A 146 35.73 6.79 53.41
CA LYS A 146 35.89 6.77 51.95
C LYS A 146 34.76 7.51 51.21
N GLU A 147 33.55 7.50 51.77
CA GLU A 147 32.36 8.15 51.22
C GLU A 147 32.43 9.68 51.29
N GLU A 148 33.25 10.23 52.19
CA GLU A 148 33.47 11.67 52.36
C GLU A 148 34.53 12.23 51.42
N GLN A 149 35.32 11.37 50.76
CA GLN A 149 36.45 11.73 49.90
C GLN A 149 36.00 11.98 48.44
N THR A 150 35.03 12.87 48.26
CA THR A 150 34.44 13.20 46.97
C THR A 150 34.25 14.70 46.81
N LEU A 151 34.34 15.21 45.59
CA LEU A 151 34.07 16.63 45.25
C LEU A 151 32.62 17.07 45.58
N LYS A 152 31.73 16.16 45.99
CA LYS A 152 30.39 16.50 46.49
C LYS A 152 30.38 16.87 47.98
N ASN A 153 31.40 16.48 48.74
CA ASN A 153 31.52 16.84 50.15
C ASN A 153 32.24 18.19 50.25
N ILE A 154 31.58 19.18 50.84
CA ILE A 154 32.07 20.56 50.96
C ILE A 154 33.42 20.62 51.68
N ASN A 155 33.64 19.79 52.71
CA ASN A 155 34.88 19.76 53.48
C ASN A 155 36.04 19.18 52.67
N PHE A 156 35.79 18.17 51.83
CA PHE A 156 36.78 17.61 50.93
C PHE A 156 37.04 18.55 49.75
N GLU A 157 35.98 19.08 49.11
CA GLU A 157 36.08 20.04 48.02
C GLU A 157 36.89 21.28 48.44
N GLY A 158 36.61 21.87 49.60
CA GLY A 158 37.35 23.03 50.11
C GLY A 158 38.85 22.77 50.19
N LYS A 159 39.27 21.62 50.73
CA LYS A 159 40.68 21.22 50.80
C LYS A 159 41.29 20.97 49.42
N ILE A 160 40.54 20.41 48.48
CA ILE A 160 40.96 20.26 47.07
C ILE A 160 41.12 21.62 46.39
N VAL A 161 40.25 22.59 46.66
CA VAL A 161 40.37 23.95 46.10
C VAL A 161 41.67 24.60 46.53
N HIS A 162 42.06 24.47 47.79
CA HIS A 162 43.33 25.01 48.31
C HIS A 162 44.53 24.47 47.52
N ILE A 163 44.61 23.16 47.33
CA ILE A 163 45.70 22.53 46.56
C ILE A 163 45.61 22.91 45.08
N ALA A 164 44.41 22.81 44.48
CA ALA A 164 44.21 23.06 43.06
C ALA A 164 44.49 24.53 42.67
N ALA A 165 44.13 25.49 43.52
CA ALA A 165 44.42 26.91 43.29
C ALA A 165 45.93 27.16 43.18
N THR A 166 46.73 26.54 44.05
CA THR A 166 48.19 26.59 44.01
C THR A 166 48.74 25.95 42.74
N LEU A 167 48.28 24.74 42.39
CA LEU A 167 48.72 24.03 41.18
C LEU A 167 48.33 24.77 39.88
N HIS A 168 47.24 25.51 39.88
CA HIS A 168 46.79 26.34 38.75
C HIS A 168 47.35 27.77 38.78
N LYS A 169 48.11 28.15 39.82
CA LYS A 169 48.64 29.51 40.04
C LYS A 169 47.54 30.58 40.01
N LYS A 170 46.41 30.28 40.65
CA LYS A 170 45.22 31.15 40.75
C LYS A 170 44.87 31.41 42.21
N SER A 171 44.15 32.49 42.48
CA SER A 171 43.53 32.66 43.79
C SER A 171 42.45 31.60 44.04
N ILE A 172 42.15 31.32 45.31
CA ILE A 172 41.07 30.39 45.69
C ILE A 172 39.73 30.85 45.07
N GLY A 173 39.42 32.16 45.12
CA GLY A 173 38.21 32.74 44.54
C GLY A 173 38.12 32.54 43.03
N ASP A 174 39.22 32.78 42.29
CA ASP A 174 39.25 32.58 40.83
C ASP A 174 39.08 31.10 40.47
N MET A 175 39.62 30.19 41.29
CA MET A 175 39.54 28.76 41.04
C MET A 175 38.11 28.22 41.23
N VAL A 176 37.41 28.66 42.28
CA VAL A 176 35.98 28.35 42.47
C VAL A 176 35.15 28.96 41.33
N GLY A 177 35.44 30.20 40.94
CA GLY A 177 34.78 30.86 39.80
C GLY A 177 34.96 30.11 38.47
N GLU A 178 36.16 29.61 38.20
CA GLU A 178 36.46 28.79 37.02
C GLU A 178 35.67 27.48 37.03
N ALA A 179 35.59 26.78 38.17
CA ALA A 179 34.82 25.55 38.30
C ALA A 179 33.33 25.76 37.95
N VAL A 180 32.72 26.82 38.49
CA VAL A 180 31.34 27.20 38.20
C VAL A 180 31.17 27.56 36.72
N LYS A 181 32.11 28.29 36.13
CA LYS A 181 32.08 28.68 34.71
C LYS A 181 32.13 27.46 33.78
N GLN A 182 33.04 26.52 34.04
CA GLN A 182 33.17 25.28 33.25
C GLN A 182 31.96 24.36 33.42
N HIS A 183 31.40 24.28 34.64
CA HIS A 183 30.18 23.52 34.89
C HIS A 183 28.97 24.10 34.12
N LYS A 184 28.74 25.41 34.21
CA LYS A 184 27.68 26.10 33.47
C LYS A 184 27.84 25.96 31.96
N ARG A 185 29.07 26.06 31.43
CA ARG A 185 29.35 25.87 30.00
C ARG A 185 29.01 24.44 29.54
N THR A 186 29.40 23.45 30.33
CA THR A 186 29.13 22.03 30.03
C THR A 186 27.63 21.75 30.02
N ILE A 187 26.88 22.27 31.00
CA ILE A 187 25.42 22.13 31.05
C ILE A 187 24.76 22.82 29.84
N ARG A 188 25.18 24.03 29.47
CA ARG A 188 24.65 24.74 28.30
C ARG A 188 24.89 23.97 27.01
N LEU A 189 26.10 23.46 26.79
CA LEU A 189 26.43 22.66 25.61
C LEU A 189 25.63 21.36 25.56
N ARG A 190 25.53 20.65 26.69
CA ARG A 190 24.71 19.43 26.80
C ARG A 190 23.24 19.73 26.46
N ASN A 191 22.66 20.75 27.07
CA ASN A 191 21.26 21.10 26.85
C ASN A 191 21.04 21.58 25.40
N ALA A 192 21.97 22.34 24.82
CA ALA A 192 21.90 22.74 23.41
C ALA A 192 21.93 21.51 22.48
N ALA A 193 22.82 20.55 22.73
CA ALA A 193 22.89 19.30 21.96
C ALA A 193 21.60 18.48 22.07
N ILE A 194 21.06 18.33 23.29
CA ILE A 194 19.76 17.67 23.51
C ILE A 194 18.65 18.39 22.75
N SER A 195 18.57 19.72 22.84
CA SER A 195 17.56 20.49 22.11
C SER A 195 17.65 20.29 20.60
N VAL A 196 18.86 20.34 20.03
CA VAL A 196 19.07 20.12 18.58
C VAL A 196 18.66 18.69 18.18
N LEU A 197 19.07 17.67 18.94
CA LEU A 197 18.70 16.28 18.66
C LEU A 197 17.19 16.04 18.78
N SER A 198 16.54 16.64 19.78
CA SER A 198 15.08 16.57 19.93
C SER A 198 14.35 17.20 18.75
N VAL A 199 14.81 18.37 18.27
CA VAL A 199 14.24 19.02 17.09
C VAL A 199 14.41 18.15 15.84
N LEU A 200 15.62 17.59 15.62
CA LEU A 200 15.87 16.69 14.50
C LEU A 200 15.01 15.43 14.55
N LEU A 201 14.78 14.86 15.73
CA LEU A 201 13.90 13.71 15.91
C LEU A 201 12.46 14.04 15.53
N VAL A 202 11.94 15.18 15.96
CA VAL A 202 10.58 15.64 15.60
C VAL A 202 10.46 15.82 14.07
N ILE A 203 11.45 16.45 13.44
CA ILE A 203 11.48 16.62 11.98
C ILE A 203 11.49 15.25 11.27
N ALA A 204 12.30 14.30 11.74
CA ALA A 204 12.38 12.97 11.14
C ALA A 204 11.05 12.20 11.24
N ILE A 205 10.35 12.32 12.37
CA ILE A 205 9.02 11.69 12.55
C ILE A 205 8.00 12.30 11.59
N ILE A 206 7.95 13.64 11.48
CA ILE A 206 7.04 14.33 10.56
C ILE A 206 7.34 13.95 9.10
N ALA A 207 8.63 13.96 8.71
CA ALA A 207 9.05 13.58 7.37
C ALA A 207 8.70 12.11 7.05
N SER A 208 8.85 11.20 8.02
CA SER A 208 8.45 9.80 7.88
C SER A 208 6.95 9.66 7.60
N PHE A 209 6.10 10.42 8.31
CA PHE A 209 4.65 10.37 8.10
C PHE A 209 4.26 10.91 6.71
N ILE A 210 4.86 12.01 6.28
CA ILE A 210 4.66 12.59 4.94
C ILE A 210 5.12 11.60 3.85
N ALA A 211 6.30 10.99 4.01
CA ALA A 211 6.86 10.03 3.06
C ALA A 211 5.96 8.79 2.90
N VAL A 212 5.41 8.25 4.00
CA VAL A 212 4.47 7.13 3.93
C VAL A 212 3.19 7.51 3.21
N ARG A 213 2.62 8.69 3.49
CA ARG A 213 1.42 9.17 2.78
C ARG A 213 1.67 9.43 1.30
N GLN A 214 2.82 9.97 0.93
CA GLN A 214 3.18 10.21 -0.47
C GLN A 214 3.40 8.89 -1.22
N LYS A 215 4.04 7.91 -0.58
CA LYS A 215 4.18 6.55 -1.12
C LYS A 215 2.82 5.90 -1.34
N ASP A 216 1.90 5.98 -0.37
CA ASP A 216 0.58 5.37 -0.49
C ASP A 216 -0.25 6.06 -1.61
N LYS A 217 -0.16 7.38 -1.79
CA LYS A 217 -0.75 8.09 -2.94
C LYS A 217 -0.16 7.63 -4.29
N ALA A 218 1.16 7.50 -4.37
CA ALA A 218 1.83 7.05 -5.60
C ALA A 218 1.44 5.61 -5.97
N LEU A 219 1.31 4.73 -4.97
CA LEU A 219 0.81 3.36 -5.17
C LEU A 219 -0.62 3.36 -5.70
N LEU A 220 -1.52 4.17 -5.12
CA LEU A 220 -2.89 4.29 -5.61
C LEU A 220 -2.94 4.71 -7.09
N SER A 221 -2.21 5.77 -7.47
CA SER A 221 -2.11 6.19 -8.87
C SER A 221 -1.54 5.09 -9.77
N THR A 222 -0.60 4.29 -9.26
CA THR A 222 -0.02 3.15 -9.99
C THR A 222 -1.04 2.04 -10.23
N TYR A 223 -1.86 1.69 -9.23
CA TYR A 223 -2.91 0.67 -9.39
C TYR A 223 -3.99 1.10 -10.38
N ILE A 224 -4.42 2.37 -10.34
CA ILE A 224 -5.36 2.94 -11.31
C ILE A 224 -4.76 2.90 -12.71
N ALA A 225 -3.50 3.33 -12.88
CA ALA A 225 -2.82 3.29 -14.18
C ALA A 225 -2.65 1.86 -14.71
N HIS A 226 -2.36 0.88 -13.85
CA HIS A 226 -2.30 -0.52 -14.24
C HIS A 226 -3.67 -1.05 -14.68
N SER A 227 -4.75 -0.69 -13.98
CA SER A 227 -6.12 -1.02 -14.41
C SER A 227 -6.38 -0.42 -15.80
N GLN A 228 -6.13 0.87 -16.01
CA GLN A 228 -6.30 1.54 -17.30
C GLN A 228 -5.49 0.89 -18.43
N ALA A 229 -4.24 0.50 -18.16
CA ALA A 229 -3.39 -0.19 -19.12
C ALA A 229 -3.90 -1.60 -19.46
N GLN A 230 -4.53 -2.29 -18.51
CA GLN A 230 -5.13 -3.61 -18.72
C GLN A 230 -6.54 -3.53 -19.34
N PHE A 231 -7.22 -2.39 -19.30
CA PHE A 231 -8.60 -2.23 -19.75
C PHE A 231 -8.89 -2.89 -21.10
N ASN A 232 -8.04 -2.63 -22.10
CA ASN A 232 -8.17 -3.23 -23.43
C ASN A 232 -7.31 -4.48 -23.64
N GLN A 233 -6.48 -4.89 -22.68
CA GLN A 233 -5.60 -6.07 -22.82
C GLN A 233 -6.23 -7.30 -22.15
N ASP A 234 -6.61 -7.16 -20.88
CA ASP A 234 -7.26 -8.17 -20.06
C ASP A 234 -8.26 -7.46 -19.13
N PRO A 235 -9.54 -7.34 -19.55
CA PRO A 235 -10.57 -6.65 -18.79
C PRO A 235 -10.79 -7.24 -17.38
N THR A 236 -10.57 -8.54 -17.20
CA THR A 236 -10.70 -9.21 -15.90
C THR A 236 -9.60 -8.78 -14.94
N LYS A 237 -8.35 -8.69 -15.41
CA LYS A 237 -7.26 -8.10 -14.60
C LYS A 237 -7.50 -6.63 -14.33
N SER A 238 -7.96 -5.89 -15.33
CA SER A 238 -8.36 -4.49 -15.18
C SER A 238 -9.38 -4.30 -14.06
N LEU A 239 -10.37 -5.19 -13.98
CA LEU A 239 -11.43 -5.16 -12.96
C LEU A 239 -10.85 -5.39 -11.58
N ARG A 240 -10.06 -6.46 -11.38
CA ARG A 240 -9.43 -6.77 -10.10
C ARG A 240 -8.45 -5.69 -9.63
N LEU A 241 -7.77 -5.02 -10.56
CA LEU A 241 -6.92 -3.87 -10.25
C LEU A 241 -7.73 -2.64 -9.83
N ALA A 242 -8.87 -2.38 -10.48
CA ALA A 242 -9.75 -1.26 -10.11
C ALA A 242 -10.40 -1.49 -8.73
N GLU A 243 -10.89 -2.71 -8.47
CA GLU A 243 -11.39 -3.15 -7.16
C GLU A 243 -10.31 -2.95 -6.09
N TYR A 244 -9.10 -3.46 -6.31
CA TYR A 244 -8.00 -3.30 -5.37
C TYR A 244 -7.62 -1.84 -5.14
N ALA A 245 -7.62 -1.00 -6.19
CA ALA A 245 -7.32 0.42 -6.07
C ALA A 245 -8.34 1.13 -5.17
N TYR A 246 -9.63 0.84 -5.33
CA TYR A 246 -10.69 1.41 -4.50
C TYR A 246 -10.55 0.96 -3.03
N GLU A 247 -10.42 -0.34 -2.78
CA GLU A 247 -10.25 -0.89 -1.43
C GLU A 247 -8.97 -0.38 -0.75
N PHE A 248 -7.88 -0.25 -1.52
CA PHE A 248 -6.64 0.33 -1.04
C PHE A 248 -6.83 1.78 -0.63
N ALA A 249 -7.50 2.60 -1.45
CA ALA A 249 -7.78 4.00 -1.15
C ALA A 249 -8.63 4.13 0.12
N LYS A 250 -9.70 3.35 0.25
CA LYS A 250 -10.59 3.31 1.42
C LYS A 250 -9.82 2.93 2.68
N ARG A 251 -9.08 1.81 2.67
CA ARG A 251 -8.27 1.33 3.81
C ARG A 251 -7.19 2.33 4.23
N LYS A 252 -6.64 3.10 3.30
CA LYS A 252 -5.60 4.11 3.55
C LYS A 252 -6.15 5.51 3.83
N ASN A 253 -7.47 5.68 3.84
CA ASN A 253 -8.15 6.96 3.98
C ASN A 253 -7.61 8.00 2.98
N LEU A 254 -7.49 7.58 1.72
CA LEU A 254 -7.13 8.39 0.56
C LEU A 254 -8.39 8.78 -0.22
N PRO A 255 -8.34 9.84 -1.05
CA PRO A 255 -9.44 10.15 -1.97
C PRO A 255 -9.76 8.95 -2.87
N VAL A 256 -11.03 8.57 -2.94
CA VAL A 256 -11.48 7.39 -3.70
C VAL A 256 -11.96 7.72 -5.11
N LYS A 257 -12.20 8.99 -5.43
CA LYS A 257 -12.82 9.46 -6.69
C LYS A 257 -12.29 8.73 -7.93
N ASP A 258 -10.99 8.89 -8.24
CA ASP A 258 -10.39 8.33 -9.45
C ASP A 258 -10.45 6.79 -9.50
N ALA A 259 -10.37 6.13 -8.32
CA ALA A 259 -10.48 4.68 -8.22
C ALA A 259 -11.93 4.21 -8.43
N SER A 260 -12.90 4.93 -7.88
CA SER A 260 -14.33 4.67 -8.10
C SER A 260 -14.70 4.83 -9.57
N GLU A 261 -14.26 5.91 -10.22
CA GLU A 261 -14.53 6.17 -11.64
C GLU A 261 -13.91 5.10 -12.54
N GLN A 262 -12.67 4.67 -12.26
CA GLN A 262 -12.04 3.57 -12.97
C GLN A 262 -12.80 2.25 -12.76
N LEU A 263 -13.25 1.96 -11.54
CA LEU A 263 -14.04 0.76 -11.25
C LEU A 263 -15.36 0.74 -12.04
N ILE A 264 -16.13 1.84 -12.01
CA ILE A 264 -17.37 2.01 -12.80
C ILE A 264 -17.07 1.76 -14.28
N LYS A 265 -16.02 2.41 -14.81
CA LYS A 265 -15.66 2.32 -16.22
C LYS A 265 -15.31 0.90 -16.67
N VAL A 266 -14.57 0.16 -15.85
CA VAL A 266 -14.20 -1.23 -16.16
C VAL A 266 -15.42 -2.13 -16.07
N PHE A 267 -16.20 -2.01 -15.00
CA PHE A 267 -17.34 -2.88 -14.72
C PHE A 267 -18.44 -2.79 -15.77
N TYR A 268 -18.68 -1.58 -16.32
CA TYR A 268 -19.65 -1.32 -17.39
C TYR A 268 -19.02 -1.11 -18.76
N SER A 269 -17.82 -1.64 -18.98
CA SER A 269 -17.12 -1.52 -20.26
C SER A 269 -17.81 -2.23 -21.43
N GLY A 270 -18.79 -3.09 -21.14
CA GLY A 270 -19.37 -4.04 -22.09
C GLY A 270 -18.53 -5.30 -22.26
N PHE A 271 -17.30 -5.32 -21.69
CA PHE A 271 -16.47 -6.52 -21.68
C PHE A 271 -16.95 -7.52 -20.63
N GLY A 272 -16.98 -8.81 -21.00
CA GLY A 272 -17.21 -9.89 -20.03
C GLY A 272 -15.99 -10.15 -19.15
N PHE A 273 -16.20 -10.86 -18.03
CA PHE A 273 -15.15 -11.26 -17.09
C PHE A 273 -15.06 -12.78 -16.98
N TYR A 274 -13.86 -13.32 -17.23
CA TYR A 274 -13.68 -14.77 -17.23
C TYR A 274 -13.67 -15.33 -15.81
N GLN A 275 -14.25 -16.52 -15.67
CA GLN A 275 -14.45 -17.22 -14.41
C GLN A 275 -13.22 -18.02 -14.02
N LYS A 276 -13.02 -18.23 -12.72
CA LYS A 276 -12.06 -19.22 -12.20
C LYS A 276 -12.58 -20.61 -12.56
N ASN A 277 -11.67 -21.49 -13.04
CA ASN A 277 -11.91 -22.87 -13.47
C ASN A 277 -13.26 -23.45 -13.03
N LEU A 278 -14.14 -23.66 -14.00
CA LEU A 278 -15.38 -24.40 -13.81
C LEU A 278 -15.12 -25.89 -14.07
N GLU A 279 -15.57 -26.74 -13.17
CA GLU A 279 -15.59 -28.20 -13.34
C GLU A 279 -16.83 -28.61 -14.17
N THR A 280 -16.97 -28.03 -15.35
CA THR A 280 -18.08 -28.33 -16.27
C THR A 280 -17.50 -28.85 -17.56
N ASP A 281 -18.03 -29.98 -18.05
CA ASP A 281 -17.65 -30.51 -19.36
C ASP A 281 -18.39 -29.70 -20.43
N PHE A 282 -17.64 -29.11 -21.36
CA PHE A 282 -18.20 -28.35 -22.47
C PHE A 282 -18.03 -29.15 -23.75
N GLN A 283 -19.13 -29.38 -24.45
CA GLN A 283 -19.13 -30.03 -25.75
C GLN A 283 -19.18 -28.94 -26.83
N PHE A 284 -18.13 -28.83 -27.65
CA PHE A 284 -18.11 -27.88 -28.78
C PHE A 284 -18.91 -28.37 -29.99
N GLN A 285 -19.46 -29.59 -29.92
CA GLN A 285 -20.30 -30.18 -30.96
C GLN A 285 -21.37 -31.04 -30.29
N GLU A 286 -22.61 -30.55 -30.30
CA GLU A 286 -23.77 -31.36 -29.95
C GLU A 286 -24.44 -31.91 -31.20
N ASN A 287 -24.76 -33.20 -31.17
CA ASN A 287 -25.69 -33.77 -32.14
C ASN A 287 -27.12 -33.50 -31.66
N PRO A 288 -28.04 -33.07 -32.53
CA PRO A 288 -29.44 -32.90 -32.16
C PRO A 288 -30.01 -34.22 -31.61
N SER A 289 -30.86 -34.13 -30.58
CA SER A 289 -31.51 -35.32 -30.02
C SER A 289 -32.33 -36.08 -31.07
N ASP A 290 -32.36 -37.41 -30.97
CA ASP A 290 -33.08 -38.28 -31.92
C ASP A 290 -34.54 -37.85 -32.12
N PHE A 291 -35.21 -37.42 -31.04
CA PHE A 291 -36.59 -36.92 -31.07
C PHE A 291 -36.79 -35.69 -31.99
N LEU A 292 -35.84 -34.75 -32.01
CA LEU A 292 -35.92 -33.59 -32.90
C LEU A 292 -35.73 -34.00 -34.36
N THR A 293 -34.81 -34.93 -34.61
CA THR A 293 -34.50 -35.37 -35.98
C THR A 293 -35.66 -36.10 -36.66
N ASP A 294 -36.58 -36.68 -35.87
CA ASP A 294 -37.80 -37.33 -36.38
C ASP A 294 -38.95 -36.34 -36.66
N ASN A 295 -38.87 -35.10 -36.18
CA ASN A 295 -39.92 -34.10 -36.38
C ASN A 295 -39.97 -33.60 -37.84
N GLU A 296 -41.15 -33.63 -38.47
CA GLU A 296 -41.32 -33.25 -39.89
C GLU A 296 -41.06 -31.76 -40.15
N LEU A 297 -41.45 -30.87 -39.22
CA LEU A 297 -41.16 -29.43 -39.34
C LEU A 297 -39.67 -29.15 -39.14
N TYR A 298 -39.01 -29.88 -38.26
CA TYR A 298 -37.54 -29.82 -38.13
C TYR A 298 -36.86 -30.16 -39.45
N LYS A 299 -37.20 -31.30 -40.06
CA LYS A 299 -36.65 -31.72 -41.36
C LYS A 299 -36.92 -30.69 -42.46
N TYR A 300 -38.15 -30.17 -42.50
CA TYR A 300 -38.55 -29.14 -43.46
C TYR A 300 -37.72 -27.85 -43.33
N PHE A 301 -37.59 -27.31 -42.12
CA PHE A 301 -36.76 -26.11 -41.91
C PHE A 301 -35.27 -26.39 -42.12
N LYS A 302 -34.79 -27.58 -41.78
CA LYS A 302 -33.41 -27.97 -42.05
C LYS A 302 -33.13 -28.02 -43.55
N GLU A 303 -34.06 -28.51 -44.37
CA GLU A 303 -33.95 -28.47 -45.83
C GLU A 303 -33.87 -27.02 -46.36
N ILE A 304 -34.65 -26.10 -45.80
CA ILE A 304 -34.57 -24.66 -46.12
C ILE A 304 -33.18 -24.12 -45.80
N ALA A 305 -32.65 -24.40 -44.60
CA ALA A 305 -31.32 -23.96 -44.17
C ALA A 305 -30.21 -24.49 -45.10
N GLU A 306 -30.25 -25.78 -45.46
CA GLU A 306 -29.32 -26.40 -46.41
C GLU A 306 -29.38 -25.73 -47.79
N ASN A 307 -30.58 -25.37 -48.24
CA ASN A 307 -30.76 -24.65 -49.50
C ASN A 307 -30.24 -23.20 -49.45
N ILE A 308 -30.35 -22.52 -48.31
CA ILE A 308 -29.74 -21.19 -48.09
C ILE A 308 -28.21 -21.30 -48.14
N LYS A 309 -27.63 -22.36 -47.56
CA LYS A 309 -26.18 -22.59 -47.56
C LYS A 309 -25.63 -22.88 -48.96
N LYS A 310 -26.40 -23.54 -49.83
CA LYS A 310 -26.01 -23.86 -51.22
C LYS A 310 -25.72 -22.59 -52.04
N GLY A 311 -24.48 -22.12 -51.94
CA GLY A 311 -24.01 -20.89 -52.57
C GLY A 311 -22.97 -20.11 -51.76
N ILE A 312 -22.79 -20.46 -50.48
CA ILE A 312 -21.79 -19.86 -49.59
C ILE A 312 -20.69 -20.91 -49.37
N PRO A 313 -19.45 -20.68 -49.84
CA PRO A 313 -18.37 -21.64 -49.66
C PRO A 313 -17.95 -21.72 -48.20
N ASP A 314 -17.60 -22.93 -47.76
CA ASP A 314 -16.96 -23.14 -46.46
C ASP A 314 -15.61 -22.42 -46.45
N GLY A 315 -15.40 -21.56 -45.45
CA GLY A 315 -14.16 -20.84 -45.29
C GLY A 315 -13.07 -21.69 -44.63
N PHE A 316 -11.83 -21.54 -45.07
CA PHE A 316 -10.67 -22.35 -44.61
C PHE A 316 -10.38 -22.29 -43.09
N TYR A 317 -10.88 -21.27 -42.40
CA TYR A 317 -10.58 -21.00 -40.98
C TYR A 317 -11.82 -21.05 -40.07
N LEU A 318 -12.97 -21.49 -40.60
CA LEU A 318 -14.20 -21.65 -39.83
C LEU A 318 -14.25 -23.05 -39.22
N GLY A 319 -14.40 -23.13 -37.89
CA GLY A 319 -14.74 -24.35 -37.17
C GLY A 319 -16.17 -24.77 -37.49
N LYS A 320 -17.15 -24.03 -36.98
CA LYS A 320 -18.58 -24.15 -37.30
C LYS A 320 -19.02 -22.91 -38.09
N ALA A 321 -19.44 -23.12 -39.34
CA ALA A 321 -19.89 -22.06 -40.24
C ALA A 321 -21.40 -21.80 -40.14
N GLU A 322 -22.15 -22.73 -39.58
CA GLU A 322 -23.61 -22.64 -39.46
C GLU A 322 -24.09 -23.26 -38.15
N ASP A 323 -25.17 -22.75 -37.60
CA ASP A 323 -25.89 -23.40 -36.52
C ASP A 323 -27.40 -23.28 -36.68
N PHE A 324 -28.13 -24.24 -36.14
CA PHE A 324 -29.57 -24.35 -36.34
C PHE A 324 -30.27 -24.75 -35.04
N HIS A 325 -31.21 -23.93 -34.61
CA HIS A 325 -32.08 -24.19 -33.47
C HIS A 325 -33.54 -24.29 -33.93
N PHE A 326 -34.29 -25.26 -33.41
CA PHE A 326 -35.71 -25.41 -33.66
C PHE A 326 -36.47 -25.57 -32.35
N ASN A 327 -37.48 -24.73 -32.17
CA ASN A 327 -38.39 -24.81 -31.04
C ASN A 327 -39.69 -25.52 -31.47
N PRO A 328 -39.90 -26.79 -31.07
CA PRO A 328 -41.08 -27.55 -31.45
C PRO A 328 -42.38 -27.04 -30.82
N THR A 329 -42.29 -26.18 -29.79
CA THR A 329 -43.46 -25.61 -29.10
C THR A 329 -44.03 -24.43 -29.89
N THR A 330 -43.16 -23.60 -30.47
CA THR A 330 -43.57 -22.40 -31.22
C THR A 330 -43.55 -22.60 -32.74
N ASN A 331 -43.03 -23.75 -33.21
CA ASN A 331 -42.78 -24.02 -34.64
C ASN A 331 -41.88 -22.96 -35.28
N GLN A 332 -40.93 -22.46 -34.51
CA GLN A 332 -39.93 -21.49 -34.93
C GLN A 332 -38.58 -22.15 -35.10
N ALA A 333 -37.85 -21.77 -36.14
CA ALA A 333 -36.45 -22.11 -36.31
C ALA A 333 -35.59 -20.86 -36.44
N ILE A 334 -34.41 -20.90 -35.83
CA ILE A 334 -33.36 -19.91 -35.97
C ILE A 334 -32.20 -20.59 -36.68
N TYR A 335 -31.72 -19.97 -37.74
CA TYR A 335 -30.57 -20.44 -38.50
C TYR A 335 -29.52 -19.35 -38.57
N LEU A 336 -28.37 -19.60 -37.94
CA LEU A 336 -27.24 -18.68 -37.90
C LEU A 336 -26.20 -19.14 -38.91
N LEU A 337 -25.76 -18.23 -39.77
CA LEU A 337 -24.84 -18.54 -40.85
C LEU A 337 -23.70 -17.52 -40.90
N SER A 338 -22.48 -18.04 -41.05
CA SER A 338 -21.28 -17.26 -41.27
C SER A 338 -20.41 -17.89 -42.34
N GLY A 339 -19.64 -17.06 -43.04
CA GLY A 339 -18.79 -17.51 -44.14
C GLY A 339 -17.70 -16.48 -44.43
N THR A 340 -16.55 -16.93 -44.92
CA THR A 340 -15.44 -16.02 -45.27
C THR A 340 -15.76 -15.11 -46.46
N GLU A 341 -16.71 -15.51 -47.30
CA GLU A 341 -17.21 -14.72 -48.43
C GLU A 341 -18.43 -13.85 -48.05
N MET A 342 -18.95 -13.97 -46.82
CA MET A 342 -20.07 -13.15 -46.36
C MET A 342 -19.53 -11.83 -45.77
N PRO A 343 -20.11 -10.67 -46.14
CA PRO A 343 -19.69 -9.39 -45.57
C PRO A 343 -19.99 -9.29 -44.06
N PHE A 344 -21.06 -9.95 -43.63
CA PHE A 344 -21.48 -10.06 -42.23
C PHE A 344 -22.09 -11.44 -41.99
N PRO A 345 -21.99 -11.99 -40.77
CA PRO A 345 -22.81 -13.12 -40.35
C PRO A 345 -24.28 -12.76 -40.46
N LYS A 346 -25.14 -13.75 -40.73
CA LYS A 346 -26.58 -13.53 -40.92
C LYS A 346 -27.35 -14.52 -40.08
N ILE A 347 -28.39 -14.03 -39.43
CA ILE A 347 -29.36 -14.85 -38.70
C ILE A 347 -30.68 -14.83 -39.48
N TYR A 348 -31.27 -16.00 -39.63
CA TYR A 348 -32.54 -16.24 -40.29
C TYR A 348 -33.56 -16.71 -39.26
N PHE A 349 -34.74 -16.11 -39.28
CA PHE A 349 -35.87 -16.47 -38.45
C PHE A 349 -36.92 -17.10 -39.34
N MET A 350 -37.34 -18.31 -39.00
CA MET A 350 -38.28 -19.10 -39.79
C MET A 350 -39.47 -19.46 -38.93
N GLN A 351 -40.68 -19.10 -39.39
CA GLN A 351 -41.93 -19.41 -38.70
C GLN A 351 -42.85 -20.17 -39.64
N TYR A 352 -43.40 -21.29 -39.16
CA TYR A 352 -44.44 -22.02 -39.86
C TYR A 352 -45.81 -21.62 -39.32
N ASP A 353 -46.69 -21.12 -40.18
CA ASP A 353 -48.09 -20.86 -39.84
C ASP A 353 -48.93 -22.11 -40.12
N THR A 354 -49.33 -22.80 -39.04
CA THR A 354 -50.12 -24.03 -39.14
C THR A 354 -51.53 -23.80 -39.68
N ASN A 355 -52.06 -22.57 -39.63
CA ASN A 355 -53.41 -22.27 -40.10
C ASN A 355 -53.46 -22.13 -41.62
N ASN A 356 -52.42 -21.54 -42.20
CA ASN A 356 -52.35 -21.23 -43.63
C ASN A 356 -51.37 -22.12 -44.40
N GLY A 357 -50.57 -22.95 -43.70
CA GLY A 357 -49.58 -23.85 -44.29
C GLY A 357 -48.40 -23.13 -44.95
N THR A 358 -48.17 -21.85 -44.60
CA THR A 358 -47.14 -21.00 -45.19
C THR A 358 -45.94 -20.86 -44.26
N THR A 359 -44.78 -20.56 -44.85
CA THR A 359 -43.54 -20.30 -44.10
C THR A 359 -43.14 -18.86 -44.30
N GLN A 360 -42.93 -18.14 -43.20
CA GLN A 360 -42.31 -16.82 -43.20
C GLN A 360 -40.83 -16.98 -42.88
N ILE A 361 -39.98 -16.28 -43.63
CA ILE A 361 -38.53 -16.29 -43.46
C ILE A 361 -38.05 -14.86 -43.46
N ASP A 362 -37.56 -14.41 -42.32
CA ASP A 362 -36.90 -13.12 -42.14
C ASP A 362 -35.39 -13.33 -41.96
N SER A 363 -34.60 -12.32 -42.32
CA SER A 363 -33.15 -12.39 -42.15
C SER A 363 -32.56 -11.02 -41.88
N VAL A 364 -31.49 -11.00 -41.09
CA VAL A 364 -30.81 -9.77 -40.69
C VAL A 364 -29.30 -9.98 -40.61
N ASP A 365 -28.57 -9.00 -41.11
CA ASP A 365 -27.10 -8.97 -41.01
C ASP A 365 -26.68 -8.58 -39.59
N ILE A 366 -25.80 -9.38 -38.98
CA ILE A 366 -25.19 -9.09 -37.69
C ILE A 366 -24.03 -8.12 -37.92
N LYS A 367 -24.30 -6.83 -37.75
CA LYS A 367 -23.32 -5.75 -37.89
C LYS A 367 -22.78 -5.37 -36.51
N LEU A 368 -21.51 -5.69 -36.28
CA LEU A 368 -20.81 -5.40 -35.02
C LEU A 368 -19.58 -4.54 -35.30
N ASP A 369 -19.47 -3.40 -34.60
CA ASP A 369 -18.37 -2.46 -34.78
C ASP A 369 -17.02 -3.07 -34.37
N GLY A 370 -16.07 -3.10 -35.33
CA GLY A 370 -14.75 -3.70 -35.12
C GLY A 370 -14.72 -5.23 -35.21
N PHE A 371 -15.77 -5.84 -35.76
CA PHE A 371 -15.93 -7.28 -36.02
C PHE A 371 -16.14 -7.59 -37.50
N SER A 372 -15.67 -6.73 -38.40
CA SER A 372 -15.78 -6.88 -39.85
C SER A 372 -14.43 -6.77 -40.55
N GLY A 373 -14.31 -7.43 -41.71
CA GLY A 373 -13.11 -7.41 -42.56
C GLY A 373 -12.03 -8.44 -42.19
N TYR A 374 -10.88 -8.36 -42.88
CA TYR A 374 -9.80 -9.36 -42.82
C TYR A 374 -9.20 -9.62 -41.43
N THR A 375 -9.33 -8.66 -40.50
CA THR A 375 -8.75 -8.77 -39.16
C THR A 375 -9.71 -9.36 -38.14
N ALA A 376 -11.00 -9.55 -38.48
CA ALA A 376 -12.04 -9.91 -37.53
C ALA A 376 -13.15 -10.77 -38.18
N TYR A 377 -12.77 -11.75 -39.01
CA TYR A 377 -13.72 -12.74 -39.50
C TYR A 377 -14.10 -13.72 -38.39
N VAL A 378 -15.32 -14.26 -38.49
CA VAL A 378 -15.84 -15.28 -37.57
C VAL A 378 -15.08 -16.59 -37.77
N GLN A 379 -14.73 -17.25 -36.68
CA GLN A 379 -14.13 -18.58 -36.70
C GLN A 379 -15.07 -19.65 -36.17
N ASP A 380 -16.01 -19.31 -35.29
CA ASP A 380 -16.96 -20.27 -34.75
C ASP A 380 -18.24 -19.57 -34.33
N ILE A 381 -19.37 -20.27 -34.45
CA ILE A 381 -20.68 -19.77 -34.00
C ILE A 381 -21.46 -20.85 -33.29
N GLU A 382 -22.29 -20.43 -32.35
CA GLU A 382 -23.22 -21.33 -31.66
C GLU A 382 -24.49 -20.60 -31.25
N ILE A 383 -25.64 -21.25 -31.40
CA ILE A 383 -26.92 -20.83 -30.84
C ILE A 383 -27.12 -21.56 -29.52
N SER A 384 -27.54 -20.84 -28.47
CA SER A 384 -27.80 -21.45 -27.17
C SER A 384 -28.89 -22.52 -27.25
N PRO A 385 -28.89 -23.54 -26.37
CA PRO A 385 -29.90 -24.61 -26.39
C PRO A 385 -31.35 -24.12 -26.31
N ASP A 386 -31.59 -22.98 -25.66
CA ASP A 386 -32.90 -22.31 -25.54
C ASP A 386 -33.26 -21.41 -26.75
N GLY A 387 -32.35 -21.25 -27.72
CA GLY A 387 -32.52 -20.40 -28.90
C GLY A 387 -32.46 -18.90 -28.62
N LYS A 388 -32.30 -18.48 -27.35
CA LYS A 388 -32.40 -17.07 -26.95
C LYS A 388 -31.16 -16.26 -27.34
N TYR A 389 -29.99 -16.89 -27.36
CA TYR A 389 -28.70 -16.24 -27.60
C TYR A 389 -27.91 -16.90 -28.71
N SER A 390 -26.96 -16.15 -29.28
CA SER A 390 -25.89 -16.71 -30.09
C SER A 390 -24.52 -16.20 -29.66
N LEU A 391 -23.51 -17.06 -29.75
CA LEU A 391 -22.11 -16.73 -29.59
C LEU A 391 -21.42 -16.69 -30.94
N LEU A 392 -20.58 -15.68 -31.14
CA LEU A 392 -19.76 -15.53 -32.33
C LEU A 392 -18.31 -15.34 -31.89
N GLY A 393 -17.45 -16.32 -32.17
CA GLY A 393 -16.01 -16.28 -31.92
C GLY A 393 -15.26 -15.70 -33.12
N PHE A 394 -14.33 -14.77 -32.89
CA PHE A 394 -13.65 -14.05 -33.97
C PHE A 394 -12.13 -14.19 -33.95
N ALA A 395 -11.51 -13.98 -35.12
CA ALA A 395 -10.07 -14.02 -35.31
C ALA A 395 -9.30 -12.95 -34.51
N ASN A 396 -9.97 -11.87 -34.08
CA ASN A 396 -9.37 -10.74 -33.35
C ASN A 396 -9.37 -10.92 -31.81
N SER A 397 -9.46 -12.15 -31.29
CA SER A 397 -9.52 -12.49 -29.85
C SER A 397 -10.78 -12.04 -29.09
N LYS A 398 -11.81 -11.61 -29.82
CA LYS A 398 -13.10 -11.23 -29.22
C LYS A 398 -14.16 -12.28 -29.50
N THR A 399 -15.15 -12.34 -28.62
CA THR A 399 -16.39 -13.08 -28.81
C THR A 399 -17.55 -12.13 -28.59
N ALA A 400 -18.59 -12.19 -29.41
CA ALA A 400 -19.83 -11.46 -29.19
C ALA A 400 -20.90 -12.41 -28.68
N LEU A 401 -21.57 -12.04 -27.59
CA LEU A 401 -22.82 -12.64 -27.15
C LEU A 401 -23.96 -11.76 -27.62
N ILE A 402 -24.84 -12.29 -28.47
CA ILE A 402 -26.00 -11.58 -29.00
C ILE A 402 -27.31 -12.21 -28.54
N GLU A 403 -28.35 -11.40 -28.39
CA GLU A 403 -29.72 -11.85 -28.12
C GLU A 403 -30.47 -11.97 -29.45
N ASN A 404 -30.95 -13.16 -29.79
CA ASN A 404 -31.45 -13.46 -31.14
C ASN A 404 -32.72 -12.66 -31.47
N GLU A 405 -33.72 -12.68 -30.59
CA GLU A 405 -34.96 -11.92 -30.81
C GLU A 405 -34.74 -10.40 -30.90
N ALA A 406 -33.69 -9.88 -30.27
CA ALA A 406 -33.33 -8.47 -30.40
C ALA A 406 -32.91 -8.08 -31.84
N TYR A 407 -32.54 -9.06 -32.66
CA TYR A 407 -32.25 -8.91 -34.08
C TYR A 407 -33.45 -9.17 -35.00
N HIS A 408 -34.53 -9.81 -34.54
CA HIS A 408 -35.61 -10.34 -35.39
C HIS A 408 -36.48 -9.26 -36.06
N ASP A 409 -36.77 -8.14 -35.40
CA ASP A 409 -37.68 -7.11 -35.95
C ASP A 409 -36.97 -6.21 -37.00
N ILE A 410 -37.21 -6.50 -38.28
CA ILE A 410 -36.65 -5.80 -39.44
C ILE A 410 -37.23 -4.39 -39.68
N HIS A 411 -38.38 -4.07 -39.06
CA HIS A 411 -39.09 -2.82 -39.31
C HIS A 411 -38.70 -1.71 -38.34
N ILE A 412 -37.82 -2.00 -37.39
CA ILE A 412 -37.46 -1.04 -36.38
C ILE A 412 -35.96 -1.14 -36.11
N GLU A 413 -35.24 -0.07 -36.42
CA GLU A 413 -33.91 0.17 -35.85
C GLU A 413 -34.08 0.54 -34.37
N LYS A 414 -34.73 -0.33 -33.59
CA LYS A 414 -34.68 -0.28 -32.14
C LYS A 414 -33.32 -0.90 -31.76
N ASN A 415 -32.40 -0.14 -31.14
CA ASN A 415 -31.43 -0.76 -30.22
C ASN A 415 -32.25 -1.31 -29.07
N ILE A 416 -32.71 -2.53 -29.25
CA ILE A 416 -32.77 -3.45 -28.14
C ILE A 416 -31.38 -4.07 -28.15
N PHE A 417 -30.42 -3.45 -27.46
CA PHE A 417 -29.14 -4.02 -27.01
C PHE A 417 -28.78 -5.39 -27.58
N LYS A 418 -28.45 -5.38 -28.86
CA LYS A 418 -28.43 -6.57 -29.70
C LYS A 418 -27.23 -7.44 -29.33
N ASP A 419 -26.13 -6.78 -29.00
CA ASP A 419 -24.94 -7.31 -28.37
C ASP A 419 -24.99 -7.12 -26.84
N ARG A 420 -25.08 -8.23 -26.12
CA ARG A 420 -25.20 -8.24 -24.66
C ARG A 420 -23.86 -8.10 -23.96
N SER A 421 -22.81 -8.66 -24.55
CA SER A 421 -21.43 -8.55 -24.05
C SER A 421 -20.41 -8.86 -25.15
N ILE A 422 -19.26 -8.21 -25.06
CA ILE A 422 -18.06 -8.55 -25.83
C ILE A 422 -17.09 -9.27 -24.89
N LEU A 423 -16.84 -10.54 -25.10
CA LEU A 423 -15.90 -11.31 -24.28
C LEU A 423 -14.50 -11.14 -24.87
N LYS A 424 -13.52 -10.87 -24.01
CA LYS A 424 -12.13 -10.67 -24.44
C LYS A 424 -11.17 -11.49 -23.58
N THR A 425 -10.43 -12.38 -24.22
CA THR A 425 -9.47 -13.26 -23.55
C THR A 425 -8.18 -12.50 -23.17
N LYS A 426 -7.35 -13.06 -22.27
CA LYS A 426 -6.03 -12.46 -21.91
C LYS A 426 -5.00 -12.55 -23.04
N THR A 427 -5.29 -13.29 -24.10
CA THR A 427 -4.40 -13.56 -25.22
C THR A 427 -4.86 -12.83 -26.47
N ASN A 428 -3.94 -12.45 -27.36
CA ASN A 428 -4.31 -11.88 -28.66
C ASN A 428 -4.52 -12.97 -29.73
N TYR A 429 -4.86 -14.19 -29.30
CA TYR A 429 -5.08 -15.32 -30.19
C TYR A 429 -6.53 -15.38 -30.65
N PRO A 430 -6.78 -15.88 -31.87
CA PRO A 430 -8.14 -16.14 -32.36
C PRO A 430 -8.98 -16.97 -31.39
N VAL A 431 -10.27 -16.68 -31.34
CA VAL A 431 -11.24 -17.57 -30.69
C VAL A 431 -11.63 -18.63 -31.71
N SER A 432 -11.07 -19.81 -31.57
CA SER A 432 -11.24 -20.90 -32.53
C SER A 432 -12.53 -21.68 -32.33
N ASN A 433 -13.01 -21.73 -31.08
CA ASN A 433 -14.25 -22.39 -30.74
C ASN A 433 -15.01 -21.64 -29.66
N VAL A 434 -16.33 -21.70 -29.72
CA VAL A 434 -17.27 -21.20 -28.72
C VAL A 434 -18.25 -22.31 -28.37
N ALA A 435 -18.73 -22.34 -27.12
CA ALA A 435 -19.85 -23.20 -26.75
C ALA A 435 -20.61 -22.68 -25.54
N PHE A 436 -21.86 -23.11 -25.40
CA PHE A 436 -22.66 -22.97 -24.20
C PHE A 436 -22.57 -24.24 -23.33
N SER A 437 -22.85 -24.10 -22.03
CA SER A 437 -23.19 -25.26 -21.20
C SER A 437 -24.58 -25.77 -21.56
N GLU A 438 -24.90 -27.03 -21.22
CA GLU A 438 -26.22 -27.64 -21.49
C GLU A 438 -27.39 -26.81 -20.92
N ASP A 439 -27.19 -26.20 -19.74
CA ASP A 439 -28.18 -25.32 -19.09
C ASP A 439 -28.14 -23.86 -19.58
N ALA A 440 -27.26 -23.55 -20.54
CA ALA A 440 -26.94 -22.24 -21.06
C ALA A 440 -26.44 -21.22 -20.01
N THR A 441 -26.19 -21.60 -18.75
CA THR A 441 -25.76 -20.66 -17.69
C THR A 441 -24.35 -20.11 -17.95
N PHE A 442 -23.48 -20.95 -18.50
CA PHE A 442 -22.10 -20.61 -18.79
C PHE A 442 -21.78 -20.74 -20.28
N MET A 443 -20.70 -20.06 -20.66
CA MET A 443 -20.16 -20.07 -22.02
C MET A 443 -18.68 -20.36 -21.93
N VAL A 444 -18.13 -21.03 -22.92
CA VAL A 444 -16.69 -21.27 -23.04
C VAL A 444 -16.19 -20.74 -24.38
N THR A 445 -14.98 -20.20 -24.37
CA THR A 445 -14.25 -19.81 -25.57
C THR A 445 -12.89 -20.47 -25.55
N LEU A 446 -12.49 -21.06 -26.67
CA LEU A 446 -11.18 -21.68 -26.86
C LEU A 446 -10.30 -20.78 -27.73
N SER A 447 -9.07 -20.57 -27.29
CA SER A 447 -8.03 -19.89 -28.07
C SER A 447 -6.75 -20.71 -28.10
N TYR A 448 -6.05 -20.72 -29.24
CA TYR A 448 -4.77 -21.42 -29.41
C TYR A 448 -3.60 -20.45 -29.39
N ASP A 449 -2.63 -20.70 -28.50
CA ASP A 449 -1.30 -20.09 -28.64
C ASP A 449 -0.65 -20.59 -29.91
N THR A 450 0.12 -19.72 -30.59
CA THR A 450 0.79 -20.07 -31.83
C THR A 450 2.27 -19.73 -31.78
N GLU A 451 3.13 -20.72 -31.98
CA GLU A 451 4.54 -20.52 -32.25
C GLU A 451 4.84 -20.62 -33.74
N ILE A 452 5.90 -19.95 -34.18
CA ILE A 452 6.42 -20.08 -35.54
C ILE A 452 7.53 -21.13 -35.52
N GLU A 453 7.25 -22.29 -36.11
CA GLU A 453 8.21 -23.39 -36.26
C GLU A 453 8.44 -23.61 -37.77
N ASN A 454 9.68 -23.44 -38.23
CA ASN A 454 10.07 -23.60 -39.65
C ASN A 454 9.21 -22.78 -40.64
N GLU A 455 8.96 -21.49 -40.33
CA GLU A 455 8.11 -20.59 -41.12
C GLU A 455 6.61 -20.92 -41.14
N PHE A 456 6.18 -21.99 -40.45
CA PHE A 456 4.76 -22.33 -40.29
C PHE A 456 4.25 -21.99 -38.89
N ARG A 457 3.01 -21.52 -38.83
CA ARG A 457 2.30 -21.23 -37.58
C ARG A 457 1.77 -22.55 -37.01
N LYS A 458 2.19 -22.92 -35.81
CA LYS A 458 1.79 -24.15 -35.12
C LYS A 458 1.09 -23.82 -33.81
N ASN A 459 -0.06 -24.44 -33.56
CA ASN A 459 -0.77 -24.31 -32.28
C ASN A 459 0.00 -25.06 -31.19
N VAL A 460 0.25 -24.41 -30.05
CA VAL A 460 1.03 -24.99 -28.94
C VAL A 460 0.13 -25.34 -27.77
N ASP A 461 -0.43 -24.33 -27.10
CA ASP A 461 -1.27 -24.52 -25.92
C ASP A 461 -2.68 -24.00 -26.17
N SER A 462 -3.68 -24.86 -25.96
CA SER A 462 -5.09 -24.48 -25.95
C SER A 462 -5.44 -23.84 -24.61
N THR A 463 -6.03 -22.65 -24.62
CA THR A 463 -6.54 -21.99 -23.41
C THR A 463 -8.05 -21.85 -23.47
N TYR A 464 -8.73 -22.38 -22.46
CA TYR A 464 -10.16 -22.23 -22.25
C TYR A 464 -10.44 -21.01 -21.36
N TYR A 465 -11.41 -20.20 -21.74
CA TYR A 465 -11.97 -19.16 -20.89
C TYR A 465 -13.45 -19.42 -20.71
N TYR A 466 -13.89 -19.35 -19.46
CA TYR A 466 -15.27 -19.56 -19.09
C TYR A 466 -15.91 -18.24 -18.72
N TRP A 467 -17.19 -18.09 -19.03
CA TRP A 467 -17.94 -16.85 -18.87
C TRP A 467 -19.32 -17.18 -18.33
N LYS A 468 -19.85 -16.32 -17.46
CA LYS A 468 -21.24 -16.41 -17.04
C LYS A 468 -22.11 -15.60 -18.02
N LYS A 469 -23.22 -16.17 -18.49
CA LYS A 469 -24.11 -15.53 -19.48
C LYS A 469 -24.95 -14.40 -18.85
N GLU A 470 -25.66 -14.71 -17.78
CA GLU A 470 -26.56 -13.81 -17.06
C GLU A 470 -26.38 -14.01 -15.53
N PRO A 471 -26.63 -12.99 -14.70
CA PRO A 471 -26.95 -11.60 -15.05
C PRO A 471 -25.75 -10.75 -15.51
N PHE A 472 -26.06 -9.64 -16.17
CA PHE A 472 -25.07 -8.67 -16.65
C PHE A 472 -24.61 -7.71 -15.53
N SER A 473 -23.61 -6.88 -15.82
CA SER A 473 -23.06 -5.91 -14.86
C SER A 473 -24.13 -4.92 -14.35
N TYR A 474 -25.18 -4.66 -15.11
CA TYR A 474 -26.32 -3.82 -14.72
C TYR A 474 -27.55 -4.66 -14.36
N MET A 475 -28.47 -4.08 -13.57
CA MET A 475 -29.75 -4.72 -13.27
C MET A 475 -30.74 -4.47 -14.40
N GLU A 476 -31.52 -5.49 -14.74
CA GLU A 476 -32.60 -5.41 -15.71
C GLU A 476 -33.92 -5.76 -15.04
N ILE A 477 -34.90 -4.86 -15.14
CA ILE A 477 -36.25 -5.05 -14.58
C ILE A 477 -37.25 -4.84 -15.70
N ARG A 478 -38.11 -5.83 -15.96
CA ARG A 478 -39.19 -5.66 -16.94
C ARG A 478 -40.22 -4.68 -16.40
N ASN A 479 -40.58 -3.68 -17.20
CA ASN A 479 -41.71 -2.82 -16.89
C ASN A 479 -42.98 -3.54 -17.32
N SER A 480 -43.85 -3.87 -16.38
CA SER A 480 -45.15 -4.49 -16.67
C SER A 480 -46.27 -3.59 -16.19
N GLU A 481 -47.41 -3.64 -16.87
CA GLU A 481 -48.66 -2.96 -16.48
C GLU A 481 -49.27 -3.51 -15.18
N THR A 482 -48.65 -4.51 -14.56
CA THR A 482 -49.06 -5.10 -13.29
C THR A 482 -47.95 -4.97 -12.23
N GLU A 483 -48.31 -4.81 -10.97
CA GLU A 483 -47.32 -4.77 -9.88
C GLU A 483 -46.50 -6.08 -9.74
N HIS A 484 -46.99 -7.19 -10.30
CA HIS A 484 -46.48 -8.54 -10.05
C HIS A 484 -45.41 -9.02 -11.04
N GLN A 485 -45.13 -8.29 -12.13
CA GLN A 485 -44.07 -8.68 -13.09
C GLN A 485 -42.91 -7.67 -13.16
N ASN A 486 -42.80 -6.77 -12.18
CA ASN A 486 -41.71 -5.81 -12.04
C ASN A 486 -40.49 -6.40 -11.29
N ILE A 487 -40.19 -7.68 -11.53
CA ILE A 487 -39.06 -8.39 -10.90
C ILE A 487 -37.84 -8.29 -11.83
N SER A 488 -36.64 -8.19 -11.26
CA SER A 488 -35.40 -8.21 -12.02
C SER A 488 -35.16 -9.56 -12.68
N LEU A 489 -34.42 -9.58 -13.79
CA LEU A 489 -34.11 -10.82 -14.50
C LEU A 489 -33.32 -11.82 -13.65
N ASP A 490 -32.55 -11.35 -12.66
CA ASP A 490 -31.85 -12.20 -11.69
C ASP A 490 -32.72 -12.61 -10.49
N GLY A 491 -33.99 -12.18 -10.43
CA GLY A 491 -34.94 -12.54 -9.37
C GLY A 491 -34.71 -11.86 -8.02
N ASN A 492 -33.69 -11.01 -7.90
CA ASN A 492 -33.24 -10.46 -6.63
C ASN A 492 -33.97 -9.17 -6.22
N TYR A 493 -34.57 -8.47 -7.18
CA TYR A 493 -35.12 -7.13 -6.99
C TYR A 493 -36.53 -7.04 -7.54
N TYR A 494 -37.35 -6.17 -6.95
CA TYR A 494 -38.61 -5.74 -7.55
C TYR A 494 -38.78 -4.23 -7.49
N MET A 495 -39.53 -3.69 -8.44
CA MET A 495 -39.75 -2.25 -8.59
C MET A 495 -41.23 -1.89 -8.36
N GLN A 496 -41.46 -0.82 -7.60
CA GLN A 496 -42.79 -0.34 -7.26
C GLN A 496 -42.91 1.16 -7.57
N LEU A 497 -44.07 1.57 -8.09
CA LEU A 497 -44.39 2.98 -8.33
C LEU A 497 -44.71 3.70 -7.02
N THR A 498 -44.35 4.97 -6.95
CA THR A 498 -44.72 5.85 -5.83
C THR A 498 -45.74 6.89 -6.27
N GLY A 499 -46.92 6.93 -5.63
CA GLY A 499 -47.99 7.92 -5.87
C GLY A 499 -49.34 7.31 -6.27
N GLU A 500 -50.40 8.14 -6.37
CA GLU A 500 -51.76 7.73 -6.78
C GLU A 500 -51.89 7.53 -8.31
N GLU A 501 -52.93 6.79 -8.73
CA GLU A 501 -53.23 6.31 -10.10
C GLU A 501 -52.62 7.14 -11.22
N LYS A 502 -51.55 6.60 -11.81
CA LYS A 502 -50.87 7.19 -12.96
C LYS A 502 -51.08 6.31 -14.19
N ASP A 503 -51.15 6.94 -15.37
CA ASP A 503 -51.33 6.28 -16.65
C ASP A 503 -50.26 5.17 -16.85
N PRO A 504 -50.68 3.89 -16.97
CA PRO A 504 -49.78 2.75 -17.20
C PRO A 504 -48.80 2.96 -18.37
N TYR A 505 -49.22 3.71 -19.38
CA TYR A 505 -48.41 4.00 -20.55
C TYR A 505 -47.16 4.82 -20.22
N PHE A 506 -47.19 5.63 -19.16
CA PHE A 506 -46.08 6.51 -18.75
C PHE A 506 -45.38 6.08 -17.46
N TRP A 507 -45.64 4.86 -16.96
CA TRP A 507 -45.07 4.36 -15.70
C TRP A 507 -43.57 4.47 -15.57
N PHE A 508 -42.84 4.36 -16.69
CA PHE A 508 -41.39 4.43 -16.74
C PHE A 508 -40.82 5.85 -16.49
N HIS A 509 -41.65 6.90 -16.58
CA HIS A 509 -41.31 8.28 -16.21
C HIS A 509 -41.55 8.59 -14.74
N TYR A 510 -42.37 7.80 -14.06
CA TYR A 510 -42.77 8.15 -12.71
C TYR A 510 -41.74 7.72 -11.66
N ALA A 511 -41.84 8.36 -10.51
CA ALA A 511 -41.08 8.03 -9.34
C ALA A 511 -41.32 6.56 -8.95
N GLN A 512 -40.22 5.87 -8.68
CA GLN A 512 -40.18 4.43 -8.48
C GLN A 512 -39.18 4.09 -7.37
N LYS A 513 -39.54 3.12 -6.55
CA LYS A 513 -38.65 2.52 -5.57
C LYS A 513 -38.29 1.10 -5.98
N ILE A 514 -37.06 0.71 -5.68
CA ILE A 514 -36.58 -0.65 -5.91
C ILE A 514 -36.25 -1.27 -4.57
N TYR A 515 -36.72 -2.49 -4.39
CA TYR A 515 -36.58 -3.30 -3.19
C TYR A 515 -35.83 -4.58 -3.51
N PHE A 516 -35.15 -5.13 -2.52
CA PHE A 516 -34.81 -6.55 -2.51
C PHE A 516 -36.08 -7.38 -2.46
N ILE A 517 -36.02 -8.63 -2.92
CA ILE A 517 -37.15 -9.56 -2.80
C ILE A 517 -37.57 -9.82 -1.33
N ASP A 518 -36.68 -9.58 -0.37
CA ASP A 518 -36.95 -9.64 1.08
C ASP A 518 -37.62 -8.36 1.64
N HIS A 519 -38.02 -7.44 0.76
CA HIS A 519 -38.73 -6.18 1.01
C HIS A 519 -37.90 -5.03 1.62
N ASN A 520 -36.57 -5.17 1.69
CA ASN A 520 -35.70 -4.05 2.06
C ASN A 520 -35.55 -3.06 0.90
N GLU A 521 -35.81 -1.76 1.15
CA GLU A 521 -35.64 -0.69 0.16
C GLU A 521 -34.15 -0.49 -0.17
N ILE A 522 -33.84 -0.37 -1.47
CA ILE A 522 -32.46 -0.21 -1.96
C ILE A 522 -32.24 1.21 -2.48
N MET A 523 -33.17 1.70 -3.29
CA MET A 523 -33.03 2.98 -3.97
C MET A 523 -34.39 3.55 -4.38
N GLU A 524 -34.42 4.88 -4.47
CA GLU A 524 -35.56 5.66 -4.90
C GLU A 524 -35.16 6.52 -6.10
N PHE A 525 -35.98 6.49 -7.14
CA PHE A 525 -35.87 7.37 -8.30
C PHE A 525 -37.01 8.39 -8.25
N PRO A 526 -36.73 9.69 -8.39
CA PRO A 526 -37.77 10.69 -8.60
C PRO A 526 -38.43 10.50 -9.98
N ASP A 527 -39.51 11.27 -10.22
CA ASP A 527 -40.06 11.39 -11.57
C ASP A 527 -38.93 11.83 -12.53
N ALA A 528 -38.82 11.15 -13.67
CA ALA A 528 -37.81 11.43 -14.66
C ALA A 528 -37.99 12.87 -15.18
N ILE A 529 -36.91 13.65 -15.14
CA ILE A 529 -36.93 15.09 -15.45
C ILE A 529 -37.13 15.34 -16.95
N ALA A 530 -36.85 14.34 -17.81
CA ALA A 530 -37.05 14.43 -19.25
C ALA A 530 -37.40 13.10 -19.92
N ALA A 531 -38.20 13.21 -20.99
CA ALA A 531 -38.49 12.20 -22.00
C ALA A 531 -37.79 12.59 -23.31
N ASP A 532 -36.49 12.86 -23.29
CA ASP A 532 -35.76 13.27 -24.49
C ASP A 532 -34.23 13.28 -24.27
N ILE A 533 -33.46 13.34 -25.36
CA ILE A 533 -31.98 13.29 -25.49
C ILE A 533 -31.18 14.33 -24.65
N THR A 534 -31.84 15.08 -23.79
CA THR A 534 -31.27 16.14 -22.96
C THR A 534 -30.32 15.59 -21.90
N LYS A 535 -29.24 16.34 -21.67
CA LYS A 535 -28.27 16.03 -20.62
C LYS A 535 -28.92 16.25 -19.24
N ILE A 536 -28.86 15.25 -18.37
CA ILE A 536 -29.20 15.35 -16.95
C ILE A 536 -27.92 15.38 -16.10
N ASN A 537 -27.98 15.96 -14.91
CA ASN A 537 -26.87 15.96 -13.94
C ASN A 537 -27.35 15.34 -12.62
N SER A 538 -26.46 14.65 -11.93
CA SER A 538 -26.69 14.28 -10.53
C SER A 538 -26.76 15.53 -9.66
N SER A 539 -27.48 15.46 -8.54
CA SER A 539 -27.72 16.64 -7.68
C SER A 539 -26.45 17.15 -6.99
N ASP A 540 -25.45 16.29 -6.82
CA ASP A 540 -24.12 16.62 -6.30
C ASP A 540 -23.12 17.10 -7.36
N GLY A 541 -23.49 17.06 -8.65
CA GLY A 541 -22.66 17.46 -9.78
C GLY A 541 -21.49 16.51 -10.10
N GLN A 542 -21.41 15.33 -9.46
CA GLN A 542 -20.35 14.35 -9.74
C GLN A 542 -20.52 13.63 -11.08
N PHE A 543 -21.78 13.44 -11.50
CA PHE A 543 -22.12 12.72 -12.71
C PHE A 543 -23.05 13.53 -13.61
N SER A 544 -22.98 13.22 -14.89
CA SER A 544 -24.00 13.63 -15.85
C SER A 544 -24.28 12.52 -16.84
N ALA A 545 -25.49 12.46 -17.37
CA ALA A 545 -25.89 11.42 -18.30
C ALA A 545 -26.62 12.02 -19.50
N ASN A 546 -26.47 11.39 -20.66
CA ASN A 546 -27.26 11.62 -21.87
C ASN A 546 -27.35 10.31 -22.67
N TYR A 547 -27.93 10.35 -23.87
CA TYR A 547 -28.11 9.19 -24.73
C TYR A 547 -26.83 8.40 -25.05
N LYS A 548 -25.64 9.03 -24.99
CA LYS A 548 -24.36 8.35 -25.25
C LYS A 548 -23.87 7.57 -24.05
N GLY A 549 -24.24 7.99 -22.83
CA GLY A 549 -23.53 7.51 -21.66
C GLY A 549 -23.64 8.32 -20.39
N VAL A 550 -22.89 7.85 -19.40
CA VAL A 550 -22.64 8.51 -18.12
C VAL A 550 -21.22 9.06 -18.12
N PHE A 551 -21.09 10.31 -17.68
CA PHE A 551 -19.85 11.07 -17.67
C PHE A 551 -19.55 11.54 -16.24
N ASN A 552 -18.26 11.59 -15.88
CA ASN A 552 -17.80 12.24 -14.66
C ASN A 552 -17.87 13.78 -14.77
N ALA A 553 -17.48 14.46 -13.68
CA ALA A 553 -17.42 15.93 -13.63
C ALA A 553 -16.45 16.53 -14.68
N GLU A 554 -15.40 15.80 -15.03
CA GLU A 554 -14.41 16.15 -16.06
C GLU A 554 -14.89 15.88 -17.51
N LYS A 555 -16.13 15.38 -17.68
CA LYS A 555 -16.75 15.00 -18.97
C LYS A 555 -16.11 13.80 -19.66
N GLU A 556 -15.39 12.97 -18.92
CA GLU A 556 -14.93 11.67 -19.41
C GLU A 556 -16.08 10.66 -19.38
N LEU A 557 -16.22 9.89 -20.45
CA LEU A 557 -17.21 8.82 -20.54
C LEU A 557 -16.82 7.65 -19.62
N LEU A 558 -17.67 7.34 -18.65
CA LEU A 558 -17.52 6.20 -17.73
C LEU A 558 -18.33 5.00 -18.21
N ILE A 559 -19.59 5.21 -18.57
CA ILE A 559 -20.51 4.15 -19.02
C ILE A 559 -20.99 4.53 -20.40
N ARG A 560 -20.78 3.66 -21.39
CA ARG A 560 -21.40 3.81 -22.71
C ARG A 560 -22.83 3.24 -22.64
N LEU A 561 -23.79 4.01 -23.13
CA LEU A 561 -25.16 3.55 -23.28
C LEU A 561 -25.42 3.36 -24.78
N ASP A 562 -25.61 2.12 -25.21
CA ASP A 562 -25.94 1.78 -26.60
C ASP A 562 -27.44 1.94 -26.84
N VAL A 563 -27.90 3.19 -26.78
CA VAL A 563 -29.30 3.58 -26.99
C VAL A 563 -29.48 4.04 -28.44
N ASP A 564 -30.43 3.44 -29.17
CA ASP A 564 -30.83 3.89 -30.50
C ASP A 564 -31.94 4.91 -30.37
N ILE A 565 -31.91 5.88 -31.28
CA ILE A 565 -32.67 7.12 -31.21
C ILE A 565 -33.52 7.30 -32.46
N ILE A 566 -33.24 6.55 -33.53
CA ILE A 566 -33.76 6.86 -34.88
C ILE A 566 -35.29 6.71 -34.98
N ASP A 567 -35.93 5.85 -34.16
CA ASP A 567 -37.38 5.60 -34.19
C ASP A 567 -38.13 5.81 -32.84
N ASN A 568 -37.48 6.41 -31.84
CA ASN A 568 -37.94 6.80 -30.49
C ASN A 568 -39.16 6.09 -29.85
N PRO A 569 -38.98 4.97 -29.12
CA PRO A 569 -39.82 4.63 -27.98
C PRO A 569 -39.33 5.45 -26.77
N GLY A 570 -40.18 6.27 -26.15
CA GLY A 570 -39.79 7.21 -25.08
C GLY A 570 -38.75 6.67 -24.09
N ILE A 571 -37.53 7.22 -24.14
CA ILE A 571 -36.44 6.91 -23.20
C ILE A 571 -36.42 7.97 -22.09
N ALA A 572 -36.26 7.52 -20.85
CA ALA A 572 -36.07 8.42 -19.71
C ALA A 572 -34.77 8.07 -18.97
N LEU A 573 -33.97 9.08 -18.65
CA LEU A 573 -32.79 8.96 -17.81
C LEU A 573 -33.10 9.55 -16.45
N CYS A 574 -32.74 8.86 -15.37
CA CYS A 574 -33.00 9.34 -14.02
C CYS A 574 -31.90 8.87 -13.05
N PHE A 575 -31.26 9.81 -12.35
CA PHE A 575 -30.40 9.46 -11.21
C PHE A 575 -31.28 9.18 -9.99
N SER A 576 -30.84 8.25 -9.13
CA SER A 576 -31.47 8.03 -7.84
C SER A 576 -31.37 9.28 -6.95
N THR A 577 -32.23 9.39 -5.95
CA THR A 577 -32.28 10.53 -5.02
C THR A 577 -30.97 10.75 -4.26
N ASP A 578 -30.20 9.68 -4.04
CA ASP A 578 -28.88 9.67 -3.40
C ASP A 578 -27.69 9.76 -4.38
N ASN A 579 -27.97 9.89 -5.70
CA ASN A 579 -27.00 9.88 -6.80
C ASN A 579 -26.14 8.60 -6.92
N GLN A 580 -26.50 7.52 -6.22
CA GLN A 580 -25.74 6.26 -6.25
C GLN A 580 -26.08 5.36 -7.43
N PHE A 581 -27.15 5.64 -8.17
CA PHE A 581 -27.59 4.84 -9.30
C PHE A 581 -28.06 5.73 -10.46
N LEU A 582 -27.93 5.22 -11.68
CA LEU A 582 -28.60 5.74 -12.86
C LEU A 582 -29.56 4.69 -13.39
N LYS A 583 -30.79 5.10 -13.68
CA LYS A 583 -31.79 4.30 -14.38
C LYS A 583 -31.96 4.81 -15.81
N VAL A 584 -31.99 3.88 -16.74
CA VAL A 584 -32.39 4.07 -18.14
C VAL A 584 -33.69 3.33 -18.35
N SER A 585 -34.74 4.11 -18.61
CA SER A 585 -36.10 3.65 -18.75
C SER A 585 -36.52 3.64 -20.21
N TYR A 586 -37.27 2.63 -20.64
CA TYR A 586 -37.81 2.52 -22.00
C TYR A 586 -39.34 2.39 -21.98
N LEU A 587 -40.01 3.07 -22.90
CA LEU A 587 -41.43 2.87 -23.18
C LEU A 587 -41.69 1.41 -23.58
N GLY A 588 -42.48 0.69 -22.79
CA GLY A 588 -42.83 -0.72 -23.03
C GLY A 588 -41.66 -1.70 -22.97
N GLY A 589 -40.51 -1.31 -22.39
CA GLY A 589 -39.27 -2.08 -22.40
C GLY A 589 -38.66 -2.35 -21.02
N VAL A 590 -37.54 -3.08 -21.04
CA VAL A 590 -36.74 -3.42 -19.86
C VAL A 590 -36.04 -2.17 -19.32
N GLN A 591 -36.21 -1.88 -18.04
CA GLN A 591 -35.49 -0.84 -17.32
C GLN A 591 -34.08 -1.32 -16.97
N ARG A 592 -33.08 -0.46 -17.16
CA ARG A 592 -31.69 -0.76 -16.79
C ARG A 592 -31.21 0.13 -15.68
N ILE A 593 -30.65 -0.47 -14.65
CA ILE A 593 -30.11 0.28 -13.51
C ILE A 593 -28.61 0.00 -13.38
N PHE A 594 -27.85 1.09 -13.40
CA PHE A 594 -26.40 1.13 -13.27
C PHE A 594 -26.06 1.69 -11.90
N ALA A 595 -25.41 0.89 -11.06
CA ALA A 595 -24.83 1.38 -9.82
C ALA A 595 -23.61 2.28 -10.13
N LEU A 596 -23.59 3.46 -9.53
CA LEU A 596 -22.47 4.40 -9.48
C LEU A 596 -21.78 4.32 -8.11
N ASN A 597 -22.41 3.69 -7.12
CA ASN A 597 -21.78 3.36 -5.84
C ASN A 597 -20.77 2.21 -6.01
N PRO A 598 -19.47 2.46 -5.78
CA PRO A 598 -18.43 1.43 -5.89
C PRO A 598 -18.60 0.27 -4.92
N GLU A 599 -19.18 0.46 -3.73
CA GLU A 599 -19.38 -0.63 -2.77
C GLU A 599 -20.40 -1.64 -3.29
N PHE A 600 -21.53 -1.16 -3.83
CA PHE A 600 -22.54 -2.00 -4.46
C PHE A 600 -21.97 -2.76 -5.68
N ILE A 601 -21.09 -2.11 -6.46
CA ILE A 601 -20.39 -2.76 -7.57
C ILE A 601 -19.49 -3.90 -7.06
N ILE A 602 -18.71 -3.66 -6.01
CA ILE A 602 -17.81 -4.68 -5.43
C ILE A 602 -18.59 -5.85 -4.86
N ASP A 603 -19.72 -5.61 -4.20
CA ASP A 603 -20.60 -6.66 -3.70
C ASP A 603 -21.13 -7.53 -4.85
N ARG A 604 -21.50 -6.95 -5.99
CA ARG A 604 -21.89 -7.71 -7.19
C ARG A 604 -20.71 -8.49 -7.77
N ILE A 605 -19.53 -7.87 -7.93
CA ILE A 605 -18.32 -8.52 -8.46
C ILE A 605 -17.96 -9.76 -7.65
N ASN A 606 -18.13 -9.72 -6.33
CA ASN A 606 -17.77 -10.80 -5.42
C ASN A 606 -18.92 -11.77 -5.11
N SER A 607 -20.13 -11.50 -5.60
CA SER A 607 -21.27 -12.42 -5.48
C SER A 607 -21.17 -13.55 -6.51
N THR A 608 -20.94 -14.77 -6.02
CA THR A 608 -20.94 -15.98 -6.85
C THR A 608 -22.29 -16.24 -7.50
N GLU A 609 -23.38 -15.87 -6.82
CA GLU A 609 -24.74 -16.02 -7.32
C GLU A 609 -25.05 -15.05 -8.46
N ILE A 610 -24.55 -13.81 -8.40
CA ILE A 610 -24.80 -12.78 -9.41
C ILE A 610 -23.76 -12.86 -10.52
N MET A 611 -22.48 -12.62 -10.24
CA MET A 611 -21.45 -12.51 -11.28
C MET A 611 -20.63 -13.79 -11.51
N GLY A 612 -20.90 -14.84 -10.73
CA GLY A 612 -20.09 -16.05 -10.73
C GLY A 612 -18.77 -15.86 -9.98
N THR A 613 -17.87 -16.84 -10.09
CA THR A 613 -16.54 -16.74 -9.49
C THR A 613 -15.57 -16.11 -10.48
N ILE A 614 -15.62 -14.79 -10.65
CA ILE A 614 -14.69 -14.06 -11.52
C ILE A 614 -13.25 -14.38 -11.12
N SER A 615 -12.37 -14.64 -12.09
CA SER A 615 -10.97 -14.97 -11.81
C SER A 615 -10.25 -13.88 -11.02
N ASN A 616 -9.32 -14.29 -10.16
CA ASN A 616 -8.49 -13.40 -9.36
C ASN A 616 -7.12 -13.19 -10.00
N LEU A 617 -6.40 -12.15 -9.54
CA LEU A 617 -4.99 -11.95 -9.89
C LEU A 617 -4.14 -13.08 -9.29
N ASP A 618 -3.33 -13.72 -10.13
CA ASP A 618 -2.39 -14.74 -9.68
C ASP A 618 -1.19 -14.12 -8.93
N GLN A 619 -0.31 -14.95 -8.36
CA GLN A 619 0.83 -14.44 -7.58
C GLN A 619 1.84 -13.65 -8.44
N LYS A 620 1.98 -14.01 -9.72
CA LYS A 620 2.87 -13.33 -10.65
C LYS A 620 2.32 -11.95 -10.99
N ASP A 621 1.01 -11.84 -11.19
CA ASP A 621 0.29 -10.59 -11.40
C ASP A 621 0.37 -9.71 -10.15
N LYS A 622 0.09 -10.23 -8.95
CA LYS A 622 0.23 -9.46 -7.70
C LYS A 622 1.64 -8.89 -7.55
N THR A 623 2.66 -9.70 -7.81
CA THR A 623 4.07 -9.26 -7.78
C THR A 623 4.34 -8.19 -8.83
N ARG A 624 3.88 -8.40 -10.07
CA ARG A 624 4.05 -7.47 -11.20
C ARG A 624 3.40 -6.11 -10.92
N PHE A 625 2.24 -6.10 -10.29
CA PHE A 625 1.45 -4.90 -10.01
C PHE A 625 1.69 -4.32 -8.60
N LEU A 626 2.72 -4.80 -7.89
CA LEU A 626 3.10 -4.33 -6.55
C LEU A 626 2.00 -4.46 -5.49
N ILE A 627 1.07 -5.40 -5.69
CA ILE A 627 -0.01 -5.70 -4.75
C ILE A 627 0.59 -6.47 -3.57
N LYS A 628 0.40 -5.93 -2.36
CA LYS A 628 0.75 -6.62 -1.12
C LYS A 628 -0.48 -7.29 -0.53
N GLU A 629 -0.28 -8.52 -0.07
CA GLU A 629 -1.26 -9.30 0.69
C GLU A 629 -1.63 -8.65 2.01
#